data_AF-A0A7S1IQQ1-F1
#
_entry.id   AF-A0A7S1IQQ1-F1
#
_cell.length_a   1.000
_cell.length_b   1.000
_cell.length_c   1.000
_cell.angle_alpha   90.00
_cell.angle_beta   90.00
_cell.angle_gamma   90.00
#
_symmetry.space_group_name_H-M   'P 1'
#
loop_
_entity.id
_entity.type
_entity.pdbx_description
1 polymer ?
#
loop_
_entity_poly.entity_id
_entity_poly.type
_entity_poly.pdbx_seq_one_letter_code
_entity_poly.pdbx_strand_id
1 'polypeptide(L)'
;MTTKEEGERFQGALGSWAGELNKDINDLIIFLAQTGCNCFNWDSLKPVLIAKVKSVSGTDESQECNELRNDILMGLQGFTAAPFTLQRLCELLAEPHAQHSTTEKLLFAMAKLTNVSSSLEAQLFPYQEPSESQAMDSSEVPPVTSNAESENAADQMDICT
;
A
#
# COMPACT_ATOMS: atom_id res chain seq x y z
N MET A 1 -35.61 -1.22 -32.32
CA MET A 1 -34.46 -1.23 -31.40
C MET A 1 -34.45 -2.57 -30.73
N THR A 2 -33.33 -3.27 -30.88
CA THR A 2 -33.27 -4.73 -30.78
C THR A 2 -32.50 -5.10 -29.54
N THR A 3 -32.95 -6.10 -28.79
CA THR A 3 -32.34 -6.54 -27.50
C THR A 3 -30.84 -6.83 -27.58
N LYS A 4 -30.32 -7.09 -28.79
CA LYS A 4 -28.90 -7.24 -29.09
C LYS A 4 -28.09 -5.93 -28.93
N GLU A 5 -28.62 -4.80 -29.40
CA GLU A 5 -27.95 -3.49 -29.33
C GLU A 5 -27.84 -3.01 -27.87
N GLU A 6 -28.85 -3.31 -27.05
CA GLU A 6 -28.83 -3.04 -25.61
C GLU A 6 -27.78 -3.92 -24.91
N GLY A 7 -27.71 -5.22 -25.25
CA GLY A 7 -26.69 -6.14 -24.72
C GLY A 7 -25.25 -5.71 -25.05
N GLU A 8 -24.97 -5.28 -26.27
CA GLU A 8 -23.67 -4.77 -26.70
C GLU A 8 -23.31 -3.47 -25.93
N ARG A 9 -24.28 -2.57 -25.70
CA ARG A 9 -24.10 -1.37 -24.87
C ARG A 9 -23.80 -1.71 -23.41
N PHE A 10 -24.48 -2.70 -22.81
CA PHE A 10 -24.19 -3.14 -21.45
C PHE A 10 -22.80 -3.77 -21.33
N GLN A 11 -22.36 -4.57 -22.31
CA GLN A 11 -20.99 -5.10 -22.33
C GLN A 11 -19.93 -4.00 -22.42
N GLY A 12 -20.15 -2.99 -23.26
CA GLY A 12 -19.26 -1.82 -23.35
C GLY A 12 -19.17 -1.05 -22.02
N ALA A 13 -20.31 -0.81 -21.35
CA ALA A 13 -20.35 -0.15 -20.05
C ALA A 13 -19.65 -0.96 -18.95
N LEU A 14 -19.87 -2.29 -18.91
CA LEU A 14 -19.19 -3.19 -17.98
C LEU A 14 -17.67 -3.22 -18.20
N GLY A 15 -17.21 -3.24 -19.46
CA GLY A 15 -15.78 -3.17 -19.79
C GLY A 15 -15.14 -1.86 -19.35
N SER A 16 -15.83 -0.73 -19.55
CA SER A 16 -15.37 0.60 -19.10
C SER A 16 -15.23 0.66 -17.57
N TRP A 17 -16.27 0.25 -16.84
CA TRP A 17 -16.26 0.24 -15.37
C TRP A 17 -15.22 -0.72 -14.80
N ALA A 18 -15.05 -1.91 -15.40
CA ALA A 18 -14.01 -2.86 -14.98
C ALA A 18 -12.60 -2.31 -15.19
N GLY A 19 -12.37 -1.53 -16.26
CA GLY A 19 -11.10 -0.85 -16.51
C GLY A 19 -10.80 0.25 -15.47
N GLU A 20 -11.79 1.08 -15.15
CA GLU A 20 -11.70 2.13 -14.14
C GLU A 20 -11.44 1.54 -12.74
N LEU A 21 -12.20 0.51 -12.34
CA LEU A 21 -11.99 -0.24 -11.10
C LEU A 21 -10.59 -0.89 -11.04
N ASN A 22 -10.08 -1.41 -12.16
CA ASN A 22 -8.72 -1.98 -12.19
C ASN A 22 -7.66 -0.89 -11.96
N LYS A 23 -7.82 0.28 -12.57
CA LYS A 23 -6.96 1.44 -12.36
C LYS A 23 -6.95 1.85 -10.89
N ASP A 24 -8.12 2.01 -10.27
CA ASP A 24 -8.22 2.44 -8.87
C ASP A 24 -7.63 1.40 -7.89
N ILE A 25 -7.76 0.11 -8.19
CA ILE A 25 -7.07 -0.98 -7.48
C ILE A 25 -5.55 -0.87 -7.61
N ASN A 26 -5.03 -0.56 -8.81
CA ASN A 26 -3.59 -0.36 -9.00
C ASN A 26 -3.08 0.88 -8.28
N ASP A 27 -3.81 2.00 -8.34
CA ASP A 27 -3.45 3.24 -7.66
C ASP A 27 -3.43 3.04 -6.12
N LEU A 28 -4.39 2.29 -5.57
CA LEU A 28 -4.39 1.86 -4.17
C LEU A 28 -3.14 1.02 -3.80
N ILE A 29 -2.75 0.07 -4.64
CA ILE A 29 -1.57 -0.77 -4.41
C ILE A 29 -0.28 0.06 -4.49
N ILE A 30 -0.18 1.00 -5.44
CA ILE A 30 0.95 1.93 -5.56
C ILE A 30 1.02 2.84 -4.32
N PHE A 31 -0.11 3.37 -3.85
CA PHE A 31 -0.17 4.16 -2.61
C PHE A 31 0.33 3.36 -1.40
N LEU A 32 -0.12 2.11 -1.25
CA LEU A 32 0.33 1.22 -0.16
C LEU A 32 1.82 0.86 -0.25
N ALA A 33 2.34 0.65 -1.46
CA ALA A 33 3.76 0.41 -1.71
C ALA A 33 4.64 1.61 -1.31
N GLN A 34 4.20 2.83 -1.63
CA GLN A 34 4.95 4.06 -1.35
C GLN A 34 4.89 4.48 0.12
N THR A 35 3.72 4.36 0.74
CA THR A 35 3.48 4.92 2.09
C THR A 35 3.62 3.91 3.22
N GLY A 36 3.30 2.63 2.98
CA GLY A 36 3.10 1.64 4.04
C GLY A 36 1.90 1.92 4.96
N CYS A 37 1.09 2.94 4.67
CA CYS A 37 -0.03 3.36 5.52
C CYS A 37 -1.18 2.36 5.47
N ASN A 38 -1.25 1.46 6.46
CA ASN A 38 -2.38 0.55 6.65
C ASN A 38 -3.55 1.26 7.36
N CYS A 39 -4.16 2.24 6.69
CA CYS A 39 -5.38 2.94 7.12
C CYS A 39 -6.67 2.27 6.64
N PHE A 40 -6.58 1.15 5.90
CA PHE A 40 -7.72 0.43 5.35
C PHE A 40 -8.15 -0.73 6.26
N ASN A 41 -9.43 -1.09 6.22
CA ASN A 41 -9.89 -2.33 6.84
C ASN A 41 -9.27 -3.53 6.08
N TRP A 42 -8.58 -4.39 6.83
CA TRP A 42 -7.93 -5.59 6.29
C TRP A 42 -8.91 -6.55 5.59
N ASP A 43 -10.13 -6.68 6.09
CA ASP A 43 -11.15 -7.55 5.46
C ASP A 43 -11.57 -7.07 4.07
N SER A 44 -11.48 -5.75 3.81
CA SER A 44 -11.72 -5.16 2.49
C SER A 44 -10.48 -5.21 1.60
N LEU A 45 -9.28 -5.06 2.17
CA LEU A 45 -8.01 -5.04 1.43
C LEU A 45 -7.52 -6.44 1.03
N LYS A 46 -7.66 -7.43 1.90
CA LYS A 46 -7.29 -8.84 1.70
C LYS A 46 -7.80 -9.43 0.37
N PRO A 47 -9.10 -9.34 -0.01
CA PRO A 47 -9.59 -9.89 -1.27
C PRO A 47 -8.98 -9.18 -2.49
N VAL A 48 -8.69 -7.87 -2.41
CA VAL A 48 -8.03 -7.12 -3.49
C VAL A 48 -6.59 -7.63 -3.70
N LEU A 49 -5.82 -7.82 -2.62
CA LEU A 49 -4.47 -8.38 -2.70
C LEU A 49 -4.49 -9.82 -3.23
N ILE A 50 -5.42 -10.66 -2.77
CA ILE A 50 -5.61 -12.03 -3.27
C ILE A 50 -5.91 -12.05 -4.77
N ALA A 51 -6.79 -11.17 -5.26
CA ALA A 51 -7.10 -11.05 -6.67
C ALA A 51 -5.88 -10.56 -7.49
N LYS A 52 -5.14 -9.59 -6.96
CA LYS A 52 -3.91 -9.08 -7.60
C LYS A 52 -2.82 -10.16 -7.67
N VAL A 53 -2.54 -10.89 -6.59
CA VAL A 53 -1.57 -12.01 -6.57
C VAL A 53 -1.92 -13.03 -7.65
N LYS A 54 -3.19 -13.44 -7.77
CA LYS A 54 -3.65 -14.36 -8.82
C LYS A 54 -3.45 -13.79 -10.23
N SER A 55 -3.77 -12.51 -10.44
CA SER A 55 -3.59 -11.84 -11.73
C SER A 55 -2.12 -11.69 -12.13
N VAL A 56 -1.24 -11.44 -11.16
CA VAL A 56 0.19 -11.17 -11.38
C VAL A 56 1.01 -12.46 -11.55
N SER A 57 0.68 -13.50 -10.81
CA SER A 57 1.37 -14.79 -10.87
C SER A 57 0.95 -15.67 -12.05
N GLY A 58 -0.07 -15.26 -12.81
CA GLY A 58 -0.60 -16.00 -13.96
C GLY A 58 -1.12 -17.40 -13.64
N THR A 59 -1.50 -18.12 -14.69
CA THR A 59 -1.69 -19.58 -14.68
C THR A 59 -0.41 -20.21 -15.23
N ASP A 60 0.51 -20.55 -14.33
CA ASP A 60 1.74 -21.27 -14.66
C ASP A 60 1.45 -22.78 -14.58
N GLU A 61 1.90 -23.55 -15.56
CA GLU A 61 1.65 -25.01 -15.64
C GLU A 61 2.58 -25.80 -14.71
N SER A 62 3.63 -25.18 -14.17
CA SER A 62 4.52 -25.83 -13.19
C SER A 62 3.80 -26.11 -11.87
N GLN A 63 3.78 -27.39 -11.46
CA GLN A 63 3.21 -27.84 -10.18
C GLN A 63 3.83 -27.10 -8.99
N GLU A 64 5.15 -26.89 -8.99
CA GLU A 64 5.86 -26.19 -7.91
C GLU A 64 5.44 -24.71 -7.81
N CYS A 65 5.27 -24.03 -8.96
CA CYS A 65 4.72 -22.66 -9.00
C CYS A 65 3.26 -22.62 -8.48
N ASN A 66 2.48 -23.66 -8.76
CA ASN A 66 1.09 -23.77 -8.30
C ASN A 66 0.99 -23.99 -6.79
N GLU A 67 1.82 -24.86 -6.22
CA GLU A 67 1.93 -25.07 -4.77
C GLU A 67 2.37 -23.79 -4.06
N LEU A 68 3.45 -23.15 -4.52
CA LEU A 68 3.96 -21.91 -3.94
C LEU A 68 2.94 -20.76 -4.02
N ARG A 69 2.17 -20.67 -5.12
CA ARG A 69 1.06 -19.71 -5.24
C ARG A 69 -0.04 -20.00 -4.21
N ASN A 70 -0.39 -21.26 -3.98
CA ASN A 70 -1.40 -21.63 -2.99
C ASN A 70 -0.95 -21.30 -1.56
N ASP A 71 0.32 -21.53 -1.22
CA ASP A 71 0.88 -21.16 0.09
C ASP A 71 0.81 -19.65 0.36
N ILE A 72 1.15 -18.82 -0.63
CA ILE A 72 1.02 -17.35 -0.57
C ILE A 72 -0.44 -16.95 -0.29
N LEU A 73 -1.39 -17.57 -1.02
CA LEU A 73 -2.81 -17.27 -0.88
C LEU A 73 -3.37 -17.74 0.47
N MET A 74 -2.94 -18.89 0.98
CA MET A 74 -3.31 -19.39 2.32
C MET A 74 -2.73 -18.50 3.43
N GLY A 75 -1.48 -18.05 3.31
CA GLY A 75 -0.87 -17.09 4.23
C GLY A 75 -1.68 -15.79 4.29
N LEU A 76 -2.02 -15.20 3.13
CA LEU A 76 -2.85 -14.00 3.06
C LEU A 76 -4.26 -14.18 3.66
N GLN A 77 -4.85 -15.37 3.52
CA GLN A 77 -6.15 -15.67 4.14
C GLN A 77 -6.05 -15.76 5.67
N GLY A 78 -5.00 -16.40 6.20
CA GLY A 78 -4.81 -16.67 7.62
C GLY A 78 -4.56 -15.44 8.50
N PHE A 79 -4.08 -14.33 7.92
CA PHE A 79 -3.90 -13.08 8.67
C PHE A 79 -5.22 -12.45 9.12
N THR A 80 -5.36 -12.17 10.41
CA THR A 80 -6.52 -11.46 11.00
C THR A 80 -6.44 -9.93 10.85
N ALA A 81 -5.23 -9.38 10.72
CA ALA A 81 -4.95 -7.98 10.39
C ALA A 81 -3.79 -7.92 9.39
N ALA A 82 -3.53 -6.77 8.76
CA ALA A 82 -2.52 -6.68 7.70
C ALA A 82 -1.12 -7.10 8.21
N PRO A 83 -0.35 -7.89 7.46
CA PRO A 83 1.01 -8.24 7.87
C PRO A 83 1.92 -7.00 7.86
N PHE A 84 2.94 -6.95 8.71
CA PHE A 84 3.90 -5.83 8.72
C PHE A 84 4.70 -5.69 7.41
N THR A 85 4.70 -6.75 6.59
CA THR A 85 5.27 -6.81 5.25
C THR A 85 4.37 -6.23 4.16
N LEU A 86 3.15 -5.74 4.49
CA LEU A 86 2.16 -5.25 3.51
C LEU A 86 2.78 -4.29 2.48
N GLN A 87 3.56 -3.30 2.93
CA GLN A 87 4.23 -2.34 2.03
C GLN A 87 5.10 -3.06 0.99
N ARG A 88 5.95 -3.98 1.42
CA ARG A 88 6.87 -4.75 0.56
C ARG A 88 6.13 -5.69 -0.37
N LEU A 89 4.99 -6.23 0.07
CA LEU A 89 4.13 -7.02 -0.79
C LEU A 89 3.48 -6.14 -1.88
N CYS A 90 3.03 -4.94 -1.51
CA CYS A 90 2.49 -3.97 -2.47
C CYS A 90 3.56 -3.48 -3.46
N GLU A 91 4.82 -3.30 -3.06
CA GLU A 91 5.95 -3.02 -3.97
C GLU A 91 6.08 -4.11 -5.05
N LEU A 92 6.10 -5.39 -4.67
CA LEU A 92 6.14 -6.53 -5.61
C LEU A 92 4.90 -6.59 -6.51
N LEU A 93 3.72 -6.23 -6.00
CA LEU A 93 2.46 -6.30 -6.74
C LEU A 93 2.23 -5.10 -7.67
N ALA A 94 2.87 -3.97 -7.40
CA ALA A 94 2.85 -2.79 -8.28
C ALA A 94 3.71 -3.02 -9.53
N GLU A 95 4.96 -3.51 -9.36
CA GLU A 95 5.94 -3.66 -10.45
C GLU A 95 6.55 -5.07 -10.55
N PRO A 96 5.75 -6.14 -10.72
CA PRO A 96 6.20 -7.53 -10.60
C PRO A 96 7.34 -7.91 -11.54
N HIS A 97 7.27 -7.43 -12.79
CA HIS A 97 8.27 -7.74 -13.83
C HIS A 97 9.47 -6.79 -13.85
N ALA A 98 9.42 -5.66 -13.14
CA ALA A 98 10.58 -4.79 -12.96
C ALA A 98 11.50 -5.35 -11.86
N GLN A 99 10.90 -5.88 -10.79
CA GLN A 99 11.63 -6.39 -9.64
C GLN A 99 12.13 -7.83 -9.84
N HIS A 100 11.36 -8.69 -10.54
CA HIS A 100 11.73 -10.09 -10.79
C HIS A 100 11.45 -10.54 -12.23
N SER A 101 12.49 -11.07 -12.89
CA SER A 101 12.43 -11.47 -14.29
C SER A 101 11.74 -12.80 -14.58
N THR A 102 11.37 -13.58 -13.57
CA THR A 102 10.65 -14.86 -13.71
C THR A 102 9.54 -15.00 -12.67
N THR A 103 8.45 -15.66 -13.04
CA THR A 103 7.29 -15.95 -12.17
C THR A 103 7.71 -16.67 -10.89
N GLU A 104 8.61 -17.65 -11.01
CA GLU A 104 9.19 -18.42 -9.90
C GLU A 104 9.86 -17.50 -8.86
N LYS A 105 10.76 -16.60 -9.26
CA LYS A 105 11.45 -15.67 -8.35
C LYS A 105 10.47 -14.71 -7.66
N LEU A 106 9.49 -14.24 -8.42
CA LEU A 106 8.43 -13.36 -7.94
C LEU A 106 7.55 -14.07 -6.89
N LEU A 107 7.20 -15.34 -7.12
CA LEU A 107 6.49 -16.18 -6.16
C LEU A 107 7.34 -16.42 -4.90
N PHE A 108 8.63 -16.77 -5.03
CA PHE A 108 9.51 -16.93 -3.85
C PHE A 108 9.67 -15.64 -3.04
N ALA A 109 9.69 -14.47 -3.68
CA ALA A 109 9.71 -13.19 -2.99
C ALA A 109 8.41 -12.93 -2.23
N MET A 110 7.25 -13.13 -2.87
CA MET A 110 5.94 -13.02 -2.21
C MET A 110 5.80 -14.00 -1.04
N ALA A 111 6.23 -15.26 -1.21
CA ALA A 111 6.15 -16.29 -0.17
C ALA A 111 6.93 -15.91 1.10
N LYS A 112 8.11 -15.30 0.96
CA LYS A 112 8.88 -14.77 2.10
C LYS A 112 8.17 -13.65 2.83
N LEU A 113 7.40 -12.83 2.14
CA LEU A 113 6.64 -11.73 2.74
C LEU A 113 5.34 -12.19 3.38
N THR A 114 4.73 -13.28 2.91
CA THR A 114 3.51 -13.85 3.49
C THR A 114 3.78 -14.87 4.59
N ASN A 115 4.94 -15.52 4.62
CA ASN A 115 5.36 -16.43 5.69
C ASN A 115 5.95 -15.65 6.90
N VAL A 116 5.14 -14.75 7.48
CA VAL A 116 5.50 -13.96 8.67
C VAL A 116 4.49 -14.17 9.80
N SER A 117 4.96 -14.15 11.05
CA SER A 117 4.13 -14.47 12.24
C SER A 117 3.38 -13.29 12.84
N SER A 118 3.61 -12.06 12.34
CA SER A 118 3.18 -10.82 12.99
C SER A 118 2.34 -9.96 12.06
N SER A 119 1.32 -9.29 12.62
CA SER A 119 0.44 -8.35 11.92
C SER A 119 0.41 -7.00 12.62
N LEU A 120 -0.05 -5.98 11.90
CA LEU A 120 -0.28 -4.62 12.36
C LEU A 120 -1.78 -4.39 12.45
N GLU A 121 -2.24 -3.88 13.59
CA GLU A 121 -3.60 -3.32 13.68
C GLU A 121 -3.72 -2.13 12.71
N ALA A 122 -4.91 -1.95 12.14
CA ALA A 122 -5.16 -0.83 11.23
C ALA A 122 -5.01 0.49 12.00
N GLN A 123 -4.21 1.41 11.48
CA GLN A 123 -4.10 2.75 12.04
C GLN A 123 -5.32 3.55 11.60
N LEU A 124 -6.42 3.36 12.33
CA LEU A 124 -7.61 4.18 12.26
C LEU A 124 -7.24 5.58 12.77
N PHE A 125 -6.81 6.44 11.86
CA PHE A 125 -6.89 7.88 12.10
C PHE A 125 -8.36 8.21 12.36
N PRO A 126 -8.72 8.81 13.51
CA PRO A 126 -10.09 9.22 13.74
C PRO A 126 -10.48 10.20 12.64
N TYR A 127 -11.58 9.91 11.94
CA TYR A 127 -12.17 10.86 11.00
C TYR A 127 -12.60 12.08 11.80
N GLN A 128 -11.79 13.14 11.72
CA GLN A 128 -12.14 14.41 12.33
C GLN A 128 -13.08 15.11 11.35
N GLU A 129 -14.38 15.00 11.63
CA GLU A 129 -15.43 15.78 10.98
C GLU A 129 -14.92 17.22 10.79
N PRO A 130 -14.93 17.77 9.56
CA PRO A 130 -14.51 19.14 9.34
C PRO A 130 -15.53 20.05 10.03
N SER A 131 -15.18 20.49 11.24
CA SER A 131 -16.06 21.26 12.10
C SER A 131 -16.42 22.60 11.44
N GLU A 132 -17.64 22.70 10.91
CA GLU A 132 -18.27 23.95 10.47
C GLU A 132 -18.47 24.90 11.66
N SER A 133 -17.38 25.50 12.16
CA SER A 133 -17.39 26.69 13.02
C SER A 133 -15.97 27.16 13.33
N GLN A 134 -15.44 28.09 12.53
CA GLN A 134 -14.77 29.31 13.02
C GLN A 134 -14.45 30.27 11.86
N ALA A 135 -15.48 30.98 11.41
CA ALA A 135 -15.32 32.21 10.62
C ALA A 135 -15.33 33.42 11.57
N MET A 136 -14.16 33.82 12.05
CA MET A 136 -13.86 35.09 12.74
C MET A 136 -12.34 35.11 12.98
N ASP A 137 -11.55 35.81 12.17
CA ASP A 137 -11.37 37.27 12.17
C ASP A 137 -10.80 37.81 13.49
N SER A 138 -9.49 38.08 13.49
CA SER A 138 -8.88 39.28 14.07
C SER A 138 -7.37 39.29 13.78
N SER A 139 -6.86 40.43 13.36
CA SER A 139 -5.42 40.66 13.18
C SER A 139 -4.77 41.04 14.51
N GLU A 140 -3.65 40.41 14.89
CA GLU A 140 -2.63 41.09 15.70
C GLU A 140 -1.22 40.54 15.44
N VAL A 141 -0.24 41.45 15.46
CA VAL A 141 1.21 41.23 15.27
C VAL A 141 1.99 42.29 16.06
N PRO A 142 3.31 42.10 16.33
CA PRO A 142 4.09 40.86 16.21
C PRO A 142 4.30 40.18 17.59
N PRO A 143 5.27 40.53 18.48
CA PRO A 143 6.53 41.25 18.33
C PRO A 143 7.72 40.32 17.96
N VAL A 144 8.90 40.91 17.78
CA VAL A 144 10.22 40.25 17.81
C VAL A 144 11.05 40.93 18.90
N THR A 145 11.84 40.17 19.68
CA THR A 145 12.86 40.75 20.57
C THR A 145 14.16 39.97 20.49
N SER A 146 15.26 40.71 20.46
CA SER A 146 16.64 40.26 20.37
C SER A 146 17.25 39.86 21.72
N ASN A 147 18.37 39.16 21.65
CA ASN A 147 19.63 39.29 22.43
C ASN A 147 20.26 37.88 22.51
N ALA A 148 21.42 37.56 21.93
CA ALA A 148 22.75 38.18 21.99
C ALA A 148 23.47 37.95 23.33
N GLU A 149 24.53 37.11 23.24
CA GLU A 149 25.72 37.04 24.12
C GLU A 149 25.53 36.55 25.58
N SER A 150 26.47 35.85 26.23
CA SER A 150 27.84 35.45 25.83
C SER A 150 28.38 34.22 26.60
N GLU A 151 29.32 33.51 25.94
CA GLU A 151 30.57 32.90 26.45
C GLU A 151 30.67 32.17 27.81
N ASN A 152 31.22 30.94 27.77
CA ASN A 152 32.54 30.68 28.37
C ASN A 152 33.27 29.53 27.64
N ALA A 153 34.60 29.48 27.75
CA ALA A 153 35.50 28.66 26.92
C ALA A 153 36.37 27.67 27.73
N ALA A 154 37.29 26.99 27.02
CA ALA A 154 38.39 26.12 27.49
C ALA A 154 38.03 24.67 27.93
N ASP A 155 38.90 23.67 27.81
CA ASP A 155 40.06 23.41 26.92
C ASP A 155 40.54 21.96 27.18
N GLN A 156 40.79 21.15 26.13
CA GLN A 156 41.70 19.98 26.05
C GLN A 156 41.36 19.21 24.76
N MET A 157 42.21 19.24 23.72
CA MET A 157 43.46 18.50 23.56
C MET A 157 43.31 16.98 23.53
N ASP A 158 43.28 16.42 22.31
CA ASP A 158 43.81 15.09 22.03
C ASP A 158 44.51 15.10 20.66
N ILE A 159 45.77 14.68 20.62
CA ILE A 159 46.60 14.61 19.40
C ILE A 159 46.92 13.14 19.15
N CYS A 160 46.47 12.58 18.02
CA CYS A 160 46.98 11.28 17.57
C CYS A 160 46.83 11.10 16.05
N THR A 161 47.89 11.42 15.29
CA THR A 161 48.31 10.79 14.02
C THR A 161 49.77 11.15 13.78
#